data_AF-A0A950G692-F1
#
_entry.id   AF-A0A950G692-F1
#
_cell.length_a   1.000
_cell.length_b   1.000
_cell.length_c   1.000
_cell.angle_alpha   90.00
_cell.angle_beta   90.00
_cell.angle_gamma   90.00
#
_symmetry.space_group_name_H-M   'P 1'
#
loop_
_entity.id
_entity.type
_entity.pdbx_description
1 polymer ?
#
loop_
_entity_poly.entity_id
_entity_poly.type
_entity_poly.pdbx_seq_one_letter_code
_entity_poly.pdbx_strand_id
1 'polypeptide(L)'
;MRLIELHSDLLDAADCIALSLKVHESLSEEPGYTLELVSPDADLDLDALLASPVGISIDLDGGLVRHFHAHVMAARDTGQLADQYTYTLELGNWLSFLDQRHNFKIFQQLSVPEIVQQIFAAQQRADYRFELSAAYEPWEY
;
A
#
# COMPACT_ATOMS: atom_id res chain seq x y z
N MET A 1 1.44 -2.75 -25.69
CA MET A 1 1.29 -3.41 -24.39
C MET A 1 1.88 -2.48 -23.35
N ARG A 2 1.13 -2.11 -22.31
CA ARG A 2 1.65 -1.26 -21.23
C ARG A 2 2.43 -2.16 -20.27
N LEU A 3 3.63 -1.75 -19.88
CA LEU A 3 4.47 -2.52 -18.96
C LEU A 3 3.91 -2.50 -17.53
N ILE A 4 3.26 -1.39 -17.15
CA ILE A 4 2.67 -1.16 -15.84
C ILE A 4 1.20 -0.83 -16.05
N GLU A 5 0.32 -1.61 -15.44
CA GLU A 5 -1.12 -1.41 -15.45
C GLU A 5 -1.59 -1.06 -14.03
N LEU A 6 -2.48 -0.06 -13.95
CA LEU A 6 -3.10 0.38 -12.70
C LEU A 6 -4.51 -0.20 -12.63
N HIS A 7 -4.96 -0.51 -11.42
CA HIS A 7 -6.29 -1.00 -11.14
C HIS A 7 -6.85 -0.23 -9.95
N SER A 8 -7.69 0.76 -10.22
CA SER A 8 -8.36 1.57 -9.20
C SER A 8 -9.47 2.37 -9.87
N ASP A 9 -10.71 2.24 -9.37
CA ASP A 9 -11.87 2.93 -9.95
C ASP A 9 -11.65 4.44 -10.13
N LEU A 10 -10.93 5.08 -9.19
CA LEU A 10 -10.62 6.50 -9.22
C LEU A 10 -9.58 6.87 -10.29
N LEU A 11 -8.51 6.07 -10.43
CA LEU A 11 -7.45 6.31 -11.40
C LEU A 11 -7.90 5.94 -12.83
N ASP A 12 -8.73 4.89 -12.95
CA ASP A 12 -9.29 4.44 -14.21
C ASP A 12 -10.31 5.46 -14.75
N ALA A 13 -11.13 6.07 -13.87
CA ALA A 13 -12.07 7.12 -14.25
C ALA A 13 -11.39 8.41 -14.75
N ALA A 14 -10.16 8.67 -14.30
CA ALA A 14 -9.36 9.83 -14.69
C ALA A 14 -8.34 9.51 -15.81
N ASP A 15 -8.47 8.37 -16.48
CA ASP A 15 -7.59 7.92 -17.57
C ASP A 15 -6.09 7.97 -17.20
N CYS A 16 -5.76 7.67 -15.93
CA CYS A 16 -4.39 7.74 -15.44
C CYS A 16 -3.49 6.68 -16.09
N ILE A 17 -2.25 7.05 -16.39
CA ILE A 17 -1.23 6.15 -16.95
C ILE A 17 0.02 6.20 -16.05
N ALA A 18 0.50 5.04 -15.63
CA ALA A 18 1.76 4.94 -14.89
C ALA A 18 2.96 5.31 -15.77
N LEU A 19 3.81 6.20 -15.26
CA LEU A 19 5.10 6.56 -15.86
C LEU A 19 6.25 5.74 -15.27
N SER A 20 6.30 5.64 -13.94
CA SER A 20 7.35 4.92 -13.23
C SER A 20 6.86 4.39 -11.90
N LEU A 21 7.42 3.27 -11.47
CA LEU A 21 7.19 2.70 -10.15
C LEU A 21 8.54 2.38 -9.51
N LYS A 22 8.76 2.90 -8.30
CA LYS A 22 9.90 2.56 -7.45
C LYS A 22 9.40 1.73 -6.28
N VAL A 23 10.05 0.61 -6.02
CA VAL A 23 9.65 -0.36 -5.00
C VAL A 23 10.82 -0.58 -4.04
N HIS A 24 10.54 -0.50 -2.74
CA HIS A 24 11.44 -0.91 -1.68
C HIS A 24 10.79 -2.01 -0.85
N GLU A 25 11.41 -3.18 -0.80
CA GLU A 25 10.93 -4.35 -0.08
C GLU A 25 12.12 -5.05 0.60
N SER A 26 11.95 -5.37 1.88
CA SER A 26 12.93 -6.10 2.69
C SER A 26 12.20 -7.09 3.59
N LEU A 27 12.89 -8.13 4.03
CA LEU A 27 12.33 -9.05 5.01
C LEU A 27 12.18 -8.35 6.36
N SER A 28 11.00 -8.46 6.98
CA SER A 28 10.68 -7.88 8.30
C SER A 28 10.68 -6.35 8.35
N GLU A 29 10.60 -5.68 7.21
CA GLU A 29 10.39 -4.24 7.12
C GLU A 29 9.13 -3.95 6.32
N GLU A 30 8.51 -2.80 6.58
CA GLU A 30 7.37 -2.36 5.82
C GLU A 30 7.78 -1.99 4.38
N PRO A 31 7.09 -2.53 3.35
CA PRO A 31 7.38 -2.15 1.98
C PRO A 31 6.84 -0.76 1.66
N GLY A 32 7.56 -0.04 0.80
CA GLY A 32 7.17 1.28 0.32
C GLY A 32 7.21 1.36 -1.21
N TYR A 33 6.24 2.07 -1.79
CA TYR A 33 6.15 2.25 -3.23
C TYR A 33 5.97 3.73 -3.59
N THR A 34 6.68 4.20 -4.62
CA THR A 34 6.45 5.51 -5.21
C THR A 34 6.01 5.32 -6.66
N LEU A 35 4.79 5.76 -6.96
CA LEU A 35 4.19 5.70 -8.28
C LEU A 35 4.13 7.11 -8.87
N GLU A 36 4.75 7.29 -10.03
CA GLU A 36 4.58 8.48 -10.86
C GLU A 36 3.59 8.16 -11.96
N LEU A 37 2.60 9.03 -12.17
CA LEU A 37 1.56 8.84 -13.17
C LEU A 37 1.23 10.16 -13.88
N VAL A 38 0.58 10.04 -15.03
CA VAL A 38 0.01 11.15 -15.79
C VAL A 38 -1.49 10.97 -15.95
N SER A 39 -2.22 12.09 -16.01
CA SER A 39 -3.63 12.14 -16.38
C SER A 39 -3.87 13.25 -17.40
N PRO A 40 -4.82 13.08 -18.34
CA PRO A 40 -5.33 14.20 -19.14
C PRO A 40 -6.17 15.19 -18.31
N ASP A 41 -6.66 14.79 -17.14
CA ASP A 41 -7.43 15.64 -16.22
C ASP A 41 -6.49 16.42 -15.29
N ALA A 42 -6.74 17.73 -15.17
CA ALA A 42 -6.01 18.63 -14.28
C ALA A 42 -6.51 18.57 -12.84
N ASP A 43 -7.78 18.20 -12.67
CA ASP A 43 -8.53 18.29 -11.41
C ASP A 43 -8.72 16.90 -10.78
N LEU A 44 -7.68 16.05 -10.87
CA LEU A 44 -7.67 14.75 -10.20
C LEU A 44 -7.94 14.91 -8.69
N ASP A 45 -9.00 14.28 -8.19
CA ASP A 45 -9.40 14.37 -6.78
C ASP A 45 -8.42 13.58 -5.88
N LEU A 46 -7.37 14.27 -5.45
CA LEU A 46 -6.34 13.69 -4.58
C LEU A 46 -6.88 13.35 -3.19
N ASP A 47 -7.91 14.05 -2.71
CA ASP A 47 -8.53 13.80 -1.41
C ASP A 47 -9.31 12.48 -1.45
N ALA A 48 -10.04 12.21 -2.52
CA ALA A 48 -10.71 10.93 -2.73
C ALA A 48 -9.72 9.77 -2.90
N LEU A 49 -8.52 10.03 -3.45
CA LEU A 49 -7.48 9.01 -3.59
C LEU A 49 -6.85 8.59 -2.27
N LEU A 50 -6.76 9.48 -1.27
CA LEU A 50 -6.14 9.15 0.02
C LEU A 50 -6.80 7.93 0.68
N ALA A 51 -5.97 7.00 1.15
CA ALA A 51 -6.34 5.71 1.74
C ALA A 51 -7.16 4.77 0.83
N SER A 52 -7.39 5.12 -0.43
CA SER A 52 -8.01 4.24 -1.42
C SER A 52 -7.05 3.12 -1.83
N PRO A 53 -7.55 1.91 -2.16
CA PRO A 53 -6.72 0.83 -2.67
C PRO A 53 -6.30 1.07 -4.12
N VAL A 54 -5.09 0.65 -4.44
CA VAL A 54 -4.54 0.67 -5.80
C VAL A 54 -3.87 -0.69 -6.05
N GLY A 55 -4.37 -1.40 -7.07
CA GLY A 55 -3.69 -2.55 -7.64
C GLY A 55 -2.71 -2.11 -8.72
N ILE A 56 -1.53 -2.71 -8.76
CA ILE A 56 -0.55 -2.47 -9.82
C ILE A 56 -0.09 -3.82 -10.37
N SER A 57 -0.16 -3.96 -11.68
CA SER A 57 0.32 -5.15 -12.39
C SER A 57 1.52 -4.77 -13.24
N ILE A 58 2.63 -5.49 -13.07
CA ILE A 58 3.83 -5.34 -13.89
C ILE A 58 3.99 -6.60 -14.73
N ASP A 59 3.99 -6.43 -16.04
CA ASP A 59 4.33 -7.51 -16.97
C ASP A 59 5.83 -7.78 -16.88
N LEU A 60 6.18 -9.03 -16.54
CA LEU A 60 7.52 -9.57 -16.54
C LEU A 60 7.67 -10.43 -17.79
N ASP A 61 8.84 -10.34 -18.43
CA ASP A 61 9.15 -11.13 -19.63
C ASP A 61 8.78 -12.61 -19.46
N GLY A 62 8.19 -13.18 -20.52
CA GLY A 62 7.73 -14.57 -20.53
C GLY A 62 6.28 -14.78 -20.09
N GLY A 63 5.48 -13.71 -20.00
CA GLY A 63 4.05 -13.77 -19.68
C GLY A 63 3.78 -13.95 -18.18
N LEU A 64 4.77 -13.66 -17.34
CA LEU A 64 4.62 -13.63 -15.90
C LEU A 64 4.17 -12.24 -15.50
N VAL A 65 3.13 -12.12 -14.67
CA VAL A 65 2.70 -10.81 -14.16
C VAL A 65 2.92 -10.78 -12.66
N ARG A 66 3.57 -9.73 -12.16
CA ARG A 66 3.69 -9.47 -10.73
C ARG A 66 2.65 -8.43 -10.31
N HIS A 67 1.86 -8.78 -9.30
CA HIS A 67 0.86 -7.90 -8.73
C HIS A 67 1.35 -7.27 -7.42
N PHE A 68 1.03 -5.99 -7.26
CA PHE A 68 1.17 -5.25 -6.02
C PHE A 68 -0.20 -4.73 -5.62
N HIS A 69 -0.51 -4.85 -4.32
CA HIS A 69 -1.72 -4.28 -3.75
C HIS A 69 -1.31 -3.31 -2.65
N ALA A 70 -1.66 -2.04 -2.82
CA ALA A 70 -1.26 -0.98 -1.92
C ALA A 70 -2.42 -0.03 -1.66
N HIS A 71 -2.23 0.90 -0.72
CA HIS A 71 -3.12 2.02 -0.47
C HIS A 71 -2.36 3.32 -0.64
N VAL A 72 -3.06 4.36 -1.08
CA VAL A 72 -2.47 5.70 -1.21
C VAL A 72 -2.26 6.30 0.18
N MET A 73 -1.02 6.53 0.56
CA MET A 73 -0.64 7.14 1.84
C MET A 73 -0.42 8.65 1.70
N ALA A 74 0.05 9.08 0.53
CA ALA A 74 0.18 10.48 0.16
C ALA A 74 0.03 10.63 -1.36
N ALA A 75 -0.46 11.80 -1.79
CA ALA A 75 -0.59 12.17 -3.18
C ALA A 75 -0.13 13.61 -3.38
N ARG A 76 0.54 13.88 -4.50
CA ARG A 76 1.02 15.23 -4.86
C ARG A 76 0.81 15.47 -6.35
N ASP A 77 0.32 16.64 -6.71
CA ASP A 77 0.51 17.22 -8.04
C ASP A 77 1.98 17.62 -8.19
N THR A 78 2.63 17.13 -9.25
CA THR A 78 4.05 17.38 -9.54
C THR A 78 4.26 18.22 -10.79
N GLY A 79 3.19 18.70 -11.43
CA GLY A 79 3.23 19.64 -12.53
C GLY A 79 2.61 19.10 -13.82
N GLN A 80 3.23 19.44 -14.94
CA GLN A 80 2.69 19.13 -16.26
C GLN A 80 3.80 18.59 -17.18
N LEU A 81 3.47 17.57 -17.96
CA LEU A 81 4.29 17.02 -19.02
C LEU A 81 3.53 17.13 -20.35
N ALA A 82 3.94 18.09 -21.18
CA ALA A 82 3.26 18.44 -22.42
C ALA A 82 1.78 18.81 -22.20
N ASP A 83 0.85 17.99 -22.69
CA ASP A 83 -0.60 18.17 -22.59
C ASP A 83 -1.24 17.39 -21.43
N GLN A 84 -0.43 16.75 -20.57
CA GLN A 84 -0.88 15.92 -19.45
C GLN A 84 -0.35 16.45 -18.11
N TYR A 85 -1.10 16.19 -17.05
CA TYR A 85 -0.76 16.55 -15.67
C TYR A 85 -0.06 15.38 -14.98
N THR A 86 1.01 15.67 -14.25
CA THR A 86 1.83 14.66 -13.58
C THR A 86 1.53 14.63 -12.09
N TYR A 87 1.40 13.43 -11.54
CA TYR A 87 1.16 13.22 -10.12
C TYR A 87 2.14 12.19 -9.56
N THR A 88 2.40 12.28 -8.26
CA THR A 88 3.17 11.29 -7.51
C THR A 88 2.35 10.78 -6.35
N LEU A 89 2.19 9.46 -6.28
CA LEU A 89 1.55 8.75 -5.18
C LEU A 89 2.61 8.01 -4.36
N GLU A 90 2.59 8.20 -3.05
CA GLU A 90 3.29 7.36 -2.09
C GLU A 90 2.31 6.29 -1.61
N LEU A 91 2.66 5.04 -1.83
CA LEU A 91 1.81 3.91 -1.54
C LEU A 91 2.45 3.04 -0.45
N GLY A 92 1.60 2.50 0.41
CA GLY A 92 1.96 1.60 1.50
C GLY A 92 1.00 0.41 1.57
N ASN A 93 1.31 -0.58 2.39
CA ASN A 93 0.38 -1.68 2.62
C ASN A 93 -0.55 -1.35 3.81
N TRP A 94 -1.34 -2.32 4.26
CA TRP A 94 -2.28 -2.07 5.36
C TRP A 94 -1.57 -1.81 6.72
N LEU A 95 -0.30 -2.21 6.89
CA LEU A 95 0.48 -1.93 8.09
C LEU A 95 0.79 -0.43 8.23
N SER A 96 0.82 0.33 7.12
CA SER A 96 1.16 1.76 7.13
C SER A 96 0.16 2.57 7.93
N PHE A 97 -1.09 2.09 8.01
CA PHE A 97 -2.12 2.69 8.83
C PHE A 97 -1.91 2.49 10.34
N LEU A 98 -1.12 1.49 10.75
CA LEU A 98 -0.75 1.30 12.15
C LEU A 98 0.25 2.35 12.61
N ASP A 99 1.16 2.79 11.74
CA ASP A 99 2.15 3.83 12.06
C ASP A 99 1.48 5.18 12.35
N GLN A 100 0.33 5.44 11.73
CA GLN A 100 -0.50 6.61 11.98
C GLN A 100 -1.28 6.57 13.32
N ARG A 101 -1.13 5.51 14.11
CA ARG A 101 -1.91 5.29 15.35
C ARG A 101 -0.99 5.02 16.55
N HIS A 102 -1.06 5.90 17.54
CA HIS A 102 -0.41 5.68 18.84
C HIS A 102 -1.42 5.34 19.93
N ASN A 103 -1.15 4.30 20.72
CA ASN A 103 -2.00 3.89 21.83
C ASN A 103 -1.15 3.39 23.00
N PHE A 104 -1.68 3.52 24.22
CA PHE A 104 -1.17 2.83 25.40
C PHE A 104 -2.09 1.66 25.73
N LYS A 105 -1.54 0.45 25.77
CA LYS A 105 -2.24 -0.79 26.13
C LYS A 105 -1.36 -1.63 27.05
N ILE A 106 -2.00 -2.32 27.98
CA ILE A 106 -1.35 -3.31 28.84
C ILE A 106 -1.81 -4.68 28.36
N PHE A 107 -0.85 -5.55 28.04
CA PHE A 107 -1.08 -6.95 27.73
C PHE A 107 -0.56 -7.77 28.90
N GLN A 108 -1.32 -8.76 29.36
CA GLN A 108 -0.93 -9.61 30.48
C GLN A 108 -1.33 -11.04 30.15
N GLN A 109 -0.47 -11.99 30.49
CA GLN A 109 -0.70 -13.42 30.30
C GLN A 109 -0.98 -13.77 28.82
N LEU A 110 -0.29 -13.10 27.90
CA LEU A 110 -0.42 -13.30 26.46
C LEU A 110 0.95 -13.55 25.83
N SER A 111 1.00 -14.44 24.86
CA SER A 111 2.17 -14.63 23.99
C SER A 111 2.23 -13.51 22.94
N VAL A 112 3.42 -13.30 22.36
CA VAL A 112 3.62 -12.28 21.31
C VAL A 112 2.66 -12.47 20.11
N PRO A 113 2.44 -13.69 19.56
CA PRO A 113 1.47 -13.87 18.47
C PRO A 113 0.04 -13.49 18.86
N GLU A 114 -0.40 -13.76 20.10
CA GLU A 114 -1.72 -13.37 20.60
C GLU A 114 -1.86 -11.85 20.71
N ILE A 115 -0.82 -11.16 21.17
CA ILE A 115 -0.78 -9.68 21.22
C ILE A 115 -0.90 -9.11 19.80
N VAL A 116 -0.10 -9.61 18.86
CA VAL A 116 -0.14 -9.18 17.45
C VAL A 116 -1.53 -9.42 16.85
N GLN A 117 -2.13 -10.58 17.10
CA GLN A 117 -3.49 -10.89 16.65
C GLN A 117 -4.53 -9.89 17.18
N GLN A 118 -4.45 -9.52 18.46
CA GLN A 118 -5.36 -8.51 19.03
C GLN A 118 -5.18 -7.13 18.41
N ILE A 119 -3.95 -6.74 18.07
CA ILE A 119 -3.67 -5.47 17.39
C ILE A 119 -4.23 -5.49 15.97
N PHE A 120 -4.02 -6.59 15.24
CA PHE A 120 -4.44 -6.74 13.85
C PHE A 120 -5.96 -6.90 13.71
N ALA A 121 -6.62 -7.59 14.63
CA ALA A 121 -8.09 -7.73 14.66
C ALA A 121 -8.83 -6.39 14.80
N ALA A 122 -8.16 -5.34 15.31
CA ALA A 122 -8.72 -3.99 15.38
C ALA A 122 -8.63 -3.21 14.05
N GLN A 123 -7.99 -3.78 13.01
CA GLN A 123 -7.90 -3.17 11.68
C GLN A 123 -8.88 -3.83 10.72
N GLN A 124 -9.63 -2.99 9.99
CA GLN A 124 -10.59 -3.47 8.98
C GLN A 124 -9.94 -4.12 7.76
N ARG A 125 -8.65 -3.83 7.52
CA ARG A 125 -7.89 -4.17 6.30
C ARG A 125 -6.78 -5.20 6.55
N ALA A 126 -6.74 -5.79 7.75
CA ALA A 126 -5.68 -6.74 8.08
C ALA A 126 -5.82 -8.02 7.25
N ASP A 127 -4.77 -8.36 6.51
CA ASP A 127 -4.61 -9.62 5.81
C ASP A 127 -3.25 -10.21 6.16
N TYR A 128 -3.25 -11.33 6.89
CA TYR A 128 -2.06 -11.97 7.42
C TYR A 128 -2.33 -13.44 7.76
N ARG A 129 -1.25 -14.22 7.89
CA ARG A 129 -1.28 -15.61 8.37
C ARG A 129 -0.08 -15.86 9.29
N PHE A 130 -0.27 -16.70 10.30
CA PHE A 130 0.83 -17.17 11.14
C PHE A 130 1.39 -18.47 10.56
N GLU A 131 2.66 -18.45 10.15
CA GLU A 131 3.44 -19.62 9.74
C GLU A 131 4.63 -19.79 10.71
N LEU A 132 4.31 -20.10 11.96
CA LEU A 132 5.28 -20.18 13.06
C LEU A 132 5.78 -21.62 13.23
N SER A 133 7.08 -21.78 13.50
CA SER A 133 7.72 -23.09 13.72
C SER A 133 7.96 -23.44 15.19
N ALA A 134 7.74 -22.48 16.10
CA ALA A 134 7.97 -22.63 17.53
C ALA A 134 6.72 -22.23 18.33
N ALA A 135 6.62 -22.76 19.56
CA ALA A 135 5.68 -22.27 20.55
C ALA A 135 6.27 -21.04 21.25
N TYR A 136 5.42 -20.04 21.52
CA TYR A 136 5.80 -18.80 22.19
C TYR A 136 5.14 -18.77 23.57
N GLU A 137 5.96 -18.63 24.61
CA GLU A 137 5.45 -18.59 25.98
C GLU A 137 4.68 -17.29 26.25
N PRO A 138 3.60 -17.34 27.06
CA PRO A 138 2.92 -16.14 27.52
C PRO A 138 3.81 -15.29 28.42
N TRP A 139 3.71 -13.98 28.28
CA TRP A 139 4.40 -13.02 29.14
C TRP A 139 3.47 -12.64 30.28
N GLU A 140 3.98 -12.56 31.51
CA GLU A 140 3.18 -12.11 32.66
C GLU A 140 2.73 -10.65 32.48
N TYR A 141 3.62 -9.80 31.97
CA TYR A 141 3.43 -8.37 31.71
C TYR A 141 4.29 -7.90 30.52
#